data_AF-A0A1A8FU56-F1
#
_entry.id   AF-A0A1A8FU56-F1
#
_cell.length_a   1.000
_cell.length_b   1.000
_cell.length_c   1.000
_cell.angle_alpha   90.00
_cell.angle_beta   90.00
_cell.angle_gamma   90.00
#
_symmetry.space_group_name_H-M   'P 1'
#
loop_
_entity.id
_entity.type
_entity.pdbx_description
1 polymer ?
#
loop_
_entity_poly.entity_id
_entity_poly.type
_entity_poly.pdbx_seq_one_letter_code
_entity_poly.pdbx_strand_id
1 'polypeptide(L)'
;CPLALKKIFENEEKTDAAEIYLCFFHNIGCVFVQLVKRLEETILCITDVYEEVQKFRTKMVQRKQDSFFGYQTRQLMDKQTPPQKSKQQQDFLKFYDSVIAYIDKWMDFSPENVMVKLKPIGLNEELTFSHLEQIVTALKMTEIINMDQLYEEFCTCQGEMQKASQDKAETTSEKWMAVIQNTGKANLNNLFKIEPGLKCFC
;
A
#
# COMPACT_ATOMS: atom_id res chain seq x y z
N CYS A 1 3.04 21.70 -10.78
CA CYS A 1 4.09 21.82 -9.74
C CYS A 1 5.24 22.81 -10.08
N PRO A 2 5.62 23.13 -11.33
CA PRO A 2 6.69 24.12 -11.59
C PRO A 2 6.29 25.60 -11.42
N LEU A 3 5.03 25.94 -11.72
CA LEU A 3 4.56 27.34 -11.74
C LEU A 3 4.45 27.99 -10.36
N ALA A 4 4.18 27.21 -9.31
CA ALA A 4 4.12 27.71 -7.94
C ALA A 4 5.52 28.05 -7.42
N LEU A 5 6.51 27.19 -7.69
CA LEU A 5 7.91 27.43 -7.34
C LEU A 5 8.48 28.64 -8.08
N LYS A 6 8.21 28.77 -9.38
CA LYS A 6 8.67 29.92 -10.19
C LYS A 6 8.22 31.27 -9.60
N LYS A 7 6.95 31.40 -9.20
CA LYS A 7 6.41 32.61 -8.57
C LYS A 7 7.00 32.93 -7.18
N ILE A 8 7.57 31.93 -6.50
CA ILE A 8 8.19 32.08 -5.18
C ILE A 8 9.59 32.69 -5.32
N PHE A 9 10.36 32.29 -6.33
CA PHE A 9 11.74 32.74 -6.54
C PHE A 9 11.88 34.08 -7.29
N GLU A 10 10.80 34.63 -7.86
CA GLU A 10 10.85 35.87 -8.66
C GLU A 10 10.72 37.19 -7.85
N ASN A 11 10.46 37.17 -6.53
CA ASN A 11 10.45 38.41 -5.73
C ASN A 11 11.46 38.33 -4.57
N GLU A 12 12.37 39.30 -4.51
CA GLU A 12 13.45 39.38 -3.52
C GLU A 12 13.00 39.72 -2.08
N GLU A 13 11.75 40.14 -1.87
CA GLU A 13 11.12 40.30 -0.53
C GLU A 13 10.51 38.99 0.04
N LYS A 14 10.60 37.85 -0.66
CA LYS A 14 9.89 36.59 -0.33
C LYS A 14 10.74 35.51 0.36
N THR A 15 11.84 35.84 1.02
CA THR A 15 12.74 34.86 1.67
C THR A 15 11.98 33.97 2.67
N ASP A 16 11.11 34.53 3.50
CA ASP A 16 10.35 33.78 4.52
C ASP A 16 9.28 32.85 3.92
N ALA A 17 8.57 33.32 2.89
CA ALA A 17 7.54 32.52 2.24
C ALA A 17 8.17 31.35 1.49
N ALA A 18 9.25 31.59 0.74
CA ALA A 18 9.98 30.55 0.04
C ALA A 18 10.48 29.46 1.00
N GLU A 19 11.06 29.87 2.12
CA GLU A 19 11.54 28.97 3.16
C GLU A 19 10.42 28.10 3.73
N ILE A 20 9.25 28.67 4.07
CA ILE A 20 8.09 27.93 4.56
C ILE A 20 7.66 26.83 3.58
N TYR A 21 7.58 27.16 2.28
CA TYR A 21 7.23 26.18 1.25
C TYR A 21 8.30 25.10 1.10
N LEU A 22 9.58 25.47 1.11
CA LEU A 22 10.68 24.50 1.04
C LEU A 22 10.70 23.56 2.24
N CYS A 23 10.46 24.06 3.46
CA CYS A 23 10.33 23.25 4.67
C CYS A 23 9.16 22.27 4.56
N PHE A 24 8.01 22.71 4.05
CA PHE A 24 6.87 21.84 3.77
C PHE A 24 7.24 20.75 2.76
N PHE A 25 7.84 21.13 1.62
CA PHE A 25 8.22 20.18 0.58
C PHE A 25 9.30 19.20 1.04
N HIS A 26 10.25 19.64 1.85
CA HIS A 26 11.26 18.77 2.45
C HIS A 26 10.59 17.75 3.39
N ASN A 27 9.69 18.21 4.27
CA ASN A 27 8.98 17.34 5.21
C ASN A 27 8.15 16.28 4.48
N ILE A 28 7.39 16.69 3.46
CA ILE A 28 6.54 15.74 2.73
C ILE A 28 7.36 14.86 1.79
N GLY A 29 8.41 15.40 1.18
CA GLY A 29 9.35 14.67 0.33
C GLY A 29 9.96 13.46 1.03
N CYS A 30 10.29 13.58 2.32
CA CYS A 30 10.74 12.44 3.11
C CYS A 30 9.71 11.29 3.16
N VAL A 31 8.41 11.59 3.19
CA VAL A 31 7.36 10.57 3.18
C VAL A 31 7.27 9.88 1.81
N PHE A 32 7.38 10.65 0.73
CA PHE A 32 7.44 10.09 -0.62
C PHE A 32 8.67 9.20 -0.83
N VAL A 33 9.85 9.64 -0.38
CA VAL A 33 11.08 8.84 -0.46
C VAL A 33 10.95 7.54 0.31
N GLN A 34 10.30 7.54 1.48
CA GLN A 34 10.04 6.32 2.23
C GLN A 34 9.14 5.35 1.45
N LEU A 35 8.07 5.85 0.82
CA LEU A 35 7.21 5.02 -0.02
C LEU A 35 7.99 4.45 -1.22
N VAL A 36 8.72 5.29 -1.96
CA VAL A 36 9.49 4.86 -3.13
C VAL A 36 10.51 3.79 -2.74
N LYS A 37 11.27 4.00 -1.67
CA LYS A 37 12.23 3.01 -1.17
C LYS A 37 11.57 1.68 -0.84
N ARG A 38 10.38 1.69 -0.24
CA ARG A 38 9.61 0.46 0.03
C ARG A 38 9.18 -0.21 -1.28
N LEU A 39 8.58 0.55 -2.19
CA LEU A 39 8.12 0.02 -3.48
C LEU A 39 9.25 -0.52 -4.37
N GLU A 40 10.48 -0.04 -4.19
CA GLU A 40 11.68 -0.51 -4.89
C GLU A 40 12.34 -1.72 -4.21
N GLU A 41 11.88 -2.18 -3.04
CA GLU A 41 12.37 -3.40 -2.41
C GLU A 41 12.04 -4.61 -3.29
N THR A 42 13.06 -5.39 -3.66
CA THR A 42 12.99 -6.49 -4.66
C THR A 42 12.10 -7.68 -4.26
N ILE A 43 11.44 -7.61 -3.11
CA ILE A 43 10.76 -8.74 -2.44
C ILE A 43 9.24 -8.49 -2.36
N LEU A 44 8.74 -7.32 -2.76
CA LEU A 44 7.31 -7.02 -2.62
C LEU A 44 6.45 -7.80 -3.63
N CYS A 45 5.43 -8.48 -3.13
CA CYS A 45 4.34 -8.99 -3.96
C CYS A 45 3.27 -7.91 -4.17
N ILE A 46 2.33 -8.17 -5.08
CA ILE A 46 1.32 -7.17 -5.48
C ILE A 46 0.41 -6.74 -4.32
N THR A 47 0.15 -7.62 -3.35
CA THR A 47 -0.61 -7.28 -2.13
C THR A 47 0.20 -6.37 -1.21
N ASP A 48 1.53 -6.51 -1.16
CA ASP A 48 2.38 -5.62 -0.37
C ASP A 48 2.44 -4.21 -0.97
N VAL A 49 2.47 -4.13 -2.31
CA VAL A 49 2.37 -2.85 -3.03
C VAL A 49 1.08 -2.13 -2.65
N TYR A 50 -0.05 -2.84 -2.65
CA TYR A 50 -1.33 -2.26 -2.22
C TYR A 50 -1.27 -1.75 -0.78
N GLU A 51 -0.75 -2.54 0.15
CA GLU A 51 -0.64 -2.13 1.56
C GLU A 51 0.26 -0.91 1.76
N GLU A 52 1.41 -0.84 1.09
CA GLU A 52 2.33 0.30 1.21
C GLU A 52 1.71 1.59 0.66
N VAL A 53 1.01 1.51 -0.48
CA VAL A 53 0.29 2.66 -1.03
C VAL A 53 -0.89 3.04 -0.11
N GLN A 54 -1.62 2.08 0.46
CA GLN A 54 -2.69 2.36 1.42
C GLN A 54 -2.16 3.03 2.68
N LYS A 55 -1.03 2.57 3.25
CA LYS A 55 -0.36 3.20 4.39
C LYS A 55 0.04 4.64 4.06
N PHE A 56 0.60 4.87 2.86
CA PHE A 56 0.96 6.22 2.40
C PHE A 56 -0.27 7.12 2.27
N ARG A 57 -1.34 6.64 1.64
CA ARG A 57 -2.62 7.35 1.52
C ARG A 57 -3.17 7.74 2.89
N THR A 58 -3.23 6.80 3.83
CA THR A 58 -3.70 7.05 5.20
C THR A 58 -2.85 8.12 5.90
N LYS A 59 -1.53 8.10 5.73
CA LYS A 59 -0.64 9.17 6.24
C LYS A 59 -0.98 10.54 5.63
N MET A 60 -1.28 10.63 4.34
CA MET A 60 -1.68 11.90 3.70
C MET A 60 -3.03 12.40 4.24
N VAL A 61 -4.01 11.51 4.38
CA VAL A 61 -5.33 11.83 4.94
C VAL A 61 -5.21 12.33 6.37
N GLN A 62 -4.46 11.63 7.23
CA GLN A 62 -4.25 12.01 8.62
C GLN A 62 -3.56 13.37 8.73
N ARG A 63 -2.48 13.59 7.97
CA ARG A 63 -1.78 14.89 7.95
C ARG A 63 -2.67 16.04 7.51
N LYS A 64 -3.57 15.81 6.55
CA LYS A 64 -4.57 16.79 6.14
C LYS A 64 -5.56 17.08 7.27
N GLN A 65 -6.15 16.04 7.88
CA GLN A 65 -7.12 16.17 8.97
C GLN A 65 -6.54 16.94 10.16
N ASP A 66 -5.29 16.64 10.52
CA ASP A 66 -4.60 17.29 11.64
C ASP A 66 -4.01 18.67 11.28
N SER A 67 -4.16 19.11 10.01
CA SER A 67 -3.47 20.29 9.48
C SER A 67 -1.97 20.29 9.84
N PHE A 68 -1.33 19.13 9.66
CA PHE A 68 0.07 18.90 9.95
C PHE A 68 0.90 19.17 8.69
N PHE A 69 1.76 20.20 8.73
CA PHE A 69 2.58 20.64 7.60
C PHE A 69 4.09 20.44 7.84
N GLY A 70 4.45 19.72 8.90
CA GLY A 70 5.81 19.63 9.44
C GLY A 70 6.04 20.59 10.60
N TYR A 71 6.82 20.17 11.58
CA TYR A 71 7.06 20.94 12.81
C TYR A 71 7.76 22.28 12.52
N GLN A 72 8.87 22.24 11.78
CA GLN A 72 9.61 23.44 11.38
C GLN A 72 8.76 24.38 10.51
N THR A 73 7.99 23.84 9.55
CA THR A 73 7.04 24.61 8.75
C THR A 73 6.06 25.37 9.63
N ARG A 74 5.45 24.69 10.62
CA ARG A 74 4.49 25.30 11.54
C ARG A 74 5.14 26.42 12.36
N GLN A 75 6.35 26.21 12.89
CA GLN A 75 7.10 27.25 13.62
C GLN A 75 7.38 28.50 12.77
N LEU A 76 7.68 28.33 11.48
CA LEU A 76 7.89 29.46 10.56
C LEU A 76 6.57 30.16 10.22
N MET A 77 5.50 29.41 9.99
CA MET A 77 4.16 29.95 9.74
C MET A 77 3.59 30.72 10.93
N ASP A 78 3.94 30.35 12.16
CA ASP A 78 3.49 31.05 13.38
C ASP A 78 4.09 32.47 13.51
N LYS A 79 5.14 32.78 12.75
CA LYS A 79 5.74 34.12 12.67
C LYS A 79 5.07 35.02 11.62
N GLN A 80 4.19 34.47 10.78
CA GLN A 80 3.54 35.20 9.68
C GLN A 80 2.30 35.96 10.16
N THR A 81 1.88 36.97 9.39
CA THR A 81 0.58 37.63 9.63
C THR A 81 -0.58 36.65 9.39
N PRO A 82 -1.75 36.82 10.05
CA PRO A 82 -2.88 35.92 9.88
C PRO A 82 -3.29 35.68 8.41
N PRO A 83 -3.38 36.71 7.54
CA PRO A 83 -3.73 36.49 6.13
C PRO A 83 -2.72 35.63 5.35
N GLN A 84 -1.42 35.83 5.59
CA GLN A 84 -0.36 35.04 4.95
C GLN A 84 -0.40 33.58 5.41
N LYS A 85 -0.55 33.37 6.72
CA LYS A 85 -0.68 32.04 7.33
C LYS A 85 -1.88 31.28 6.78
N SER A 86 -3.06 31.92 6.72
CA SER A 86 -4.27 31.29 6.19
C SER A 86 -4.12 30.90 4.71
N LYS A 87 -3.47 31.74 3.90
CA LYS A 87 -3.18 31.42 2.50
C LYS A 87 -2.28 30.19 2.37
N GLN A 88 -1.17 30.15 3.11
CA GLN A 88 -0.25 29.01 3.11
C GLN A 88 -0.92 27.71 3.58
N GLN A 89 -1.77 27.78 4.61
CA GLN A 89 -2.56 26.62 5.05
C GLN A 89 -3.47 26.08 3.94
N GLN A 90 -4.17 26.98 3.22
CA GLN A 90 -5.01 26.56 2.10
C GLN A 90 -4.19 25.92 0.97
N ASP A 91 -3.03 26.49 0.64
CA ASP A 91 -2.14 25.94 -0.38
C ASP A 91 -1.64 24.53 0.00
N PHE A 92 -1.29 24.31 1.28
CA PHE A 92 -0.85 23.00 1.78
C PHE A 92 -1.97 21.96 1.89
N LEU A 93 -3.16 22.36 2.32
CA LEU A 93 -4.33 21.48 2.31
C LEU A 93 -4.69 21.06 0.88
N LYS A 94 -4.64 22.00 -0.07
CA LYS A 94 -4.85 21.71 -1.50
C LYS A 94 -3.78 20.78 -2.07
N PHE A 95 -2.54 20.89 -1.60
CA PHE A 95 -1.50 19.91 -1.95
C PHE A 95 -1.91 18.50 -1.49
N TYR A 96 -2.32 18.33 -0.24
CA TYR A 96 -2.78 17.02 0.25
C TYR A 96 -3.98 16.49 -0.54
N ASP A 97 -4.96 17.34 -0.83
CA ASP A 97 -6.10 16.97 -1.69
C ASP A 97 -5.65 16.46 -3.06
N SER A 98 -4.68 17.15 -3.67
CA SER A 98 -4.16 16.77 -4.99
C SER A 98 -3.44 15.42 -4.95
N VAL A 99 -2.66 15.16 -3.89
CA VAL A 99 -1.96 13.88 -3.71
C VAL A 99 -2.96 12.75 -3.47
N ILE A 100 -3.93 12.94 -2.57
CA ILE A 100 -4.96 11.93 -2.26
C ILE A 100 -5.79 11.63 -3.51
N ALA A 101 -6.26 12.65 -4.23
CA ALA A 101 -7.02 12.47 -5.46
C ALA A 101 -6.20 11.76 -6.55
N TYR A 102 -4.89 11.99 -6.62
CA TYR A 102 -4.03 11.26 -7.53
C TYR A 102 -3.96 9.77 -7.15
N ILE A 103 -3.74 9.44 -5.88
CA ILE A 103 -3.70 8.05 -5.42
C ILE A 103 -5.03 7.34 -5.68
N ASP A 104 -6.15 7.99 -5.33
CA ASP A 104 -7.51 7.44 -5.49
C ASP A 104 -7.92 7.26 -6.94
N LYS A 105 -7.31 8.00 -7.86
CA LYS A 105 -7.50 7.81 -9.30
C LYS A 105 -6.86 6.52 -9.81
N TRP A 106 -5.72 6.13 -9.26
CA TRP A 106 -4.90 5.03 -9.80
C TRP A 106 -5.09 3.71 -9.05
N MET A 107 -5.66 3.73 -7.86
CA MET A 107 -5.88 2.55 -7.04
C MET A 107 -7.23 2.63 -6.33
N ASP A 108 -8.02 1.56 -6.44
CA ASP A 108 -9.26 1.43 -5.69
C ASP A 108 -8.96 0.97 -4.26
N PHE A 109 -9.32 1.76 -3.24
CA PHE A 109 -9.13 1.37 -1.83
C PHE A 109 -10.41 0.82 -1.19
N SER A 110 -11.42 0.48 -2.01
CA SER A 110 -12.64 -0.15 -1.54
C SER A 110 -12.40 -1.58 -1.05
N PRO A 111 -13.27 -2.12 -0.17
CA PRO A 111 -13.23 -3.52 0.22
C PRO A 111 -13.42 -4.51 -0.94
N GLU A 112 -13.87 -4.04 -2.11
CA GLU A 112 -14.09 -4.85 -3.30
C GLU A 112 -12.86 -4.95 -4.20
N ASN A 113 -11.78 -4.23 -3.90
CA ASN A 113 -10.54 -4.36 -4.65
C ASN A 113 -9.98 -5.79 -4.54
N VAL A 114 -9.65 -6.39 -5.68
CA VAL A 114 -9.07 -7.74 -5.77
C VAL A 114 -7.83 -7.94 -4.89
N MET A 115 -6.98 -6.92 -4.73
CA MET A 115 -5.79 -6.96 -3.88
C MET A 115 -6.14 -7.12 -2.41
N VAL A 116 -7.27 -6.56 -1.95
CA VAL A 116 -7.78 -6.77 -0.59
C VAL A 116 -8.24 -8.21 -0.43
N LYS A 117 -8.95 -8.75 -1.42
CA LYS A 117 -9.43 -10.14 -1.40
C LYS A 117 -8.27 -11.14 -1.46
N LEU A 118 -7.15 -10.78 -2.09
CA LEU A 118 -5.95 -11.62 -2.19
C LEU A 118 -5.07 -11.62 -0.94
N LYS A 119 -5.24 -10.65 -0.02
CA LYS A 119 -4.40 -10.53 1.19
C LYS A 119 -4.23 -11.84 1.99
N PRO A 120 -5.27 -12.70 2.18
CA PRO A 120 -5.12 -13.96 2.91
C PRO A 120 -4.09 -14.94 2.31
N ILE A 121 -3.79 -14.83 1.02
CA ILE A 121 -2.73 -15.61 0.35
C ILE A 121 -1.36 -15.31 0.94
N GLY A 122 -1.17 -14.14 1.56
CA GLY A 122 0.09 -13.79 2.22
C GLY A 122 0.48 -14.74 3.36
N LEU A 123 -0.47 -15.56 3.87
CA LEU A 123 -0.30 -16.42 5.03
C LEU A 123 0.31 -15.65 6.22
N ASN A 124 -0.17 -14.42 6.45
CA ASN A 124 0.19 -13.60 7.61
C ASN A 124 -0.85 -13.72 8.75
N GLU A 125 -2.01 -14.28 8.41
CA GLU A 125 -3.14 -14.59 9.27
C GLU A 125 -3.70 -15.95 8.82
N GLU A 126 -4.68 -16.48 9.55
CA GLU A 126 -5.31 -17.75 9.20
C GLU A 126 -6.05 -17.66 7.85
N LEU A 127 -5.67 -18.52 6.91
CA LEU A 127 -6.37 -18.71 5.64
C LEU A 127 -7.53 -19.69 5.84
N THR A 128 -8.75 -19.27 5.49
CA THR A 128 -9.95 -20.09 5.55
C THR A 128 -10.39 -20.48 4.15
N PHE A 129 -11.22 -21.52 4.02
CA PHE A 129 -11.79 -21.88 2.71
C PHE A 129 -12.65 -20.76 2.12
N SER A 130 -13.40 -20.01 2.95
CA SER A 130 -14.20 -18.88 2.47
C SER A 130 -13.34 -17.77 1.84
N HIS A 131 -12.11 -17.57 2.32
CA HIS A 131 -11.16 -16.68 1.65
C HIS A 131 -10.82 -17.18 0.24
N LEU A 132 -10.59 -18.49 0.06
CA LEU A 132 -10.31 -19.07 -1.24
C LEU A 132 -11.51 -18.92 -2.20
N GLU A 133 -12.74 -19.11 -1.73
CA GLU A 133 -13.96 -18.87 -2.53
C GLU A 133 -14.04 -17.42 -3.03
N GLN A 134 -13.78 -16.46 -2.14
CA GLN A 134 -13.77 -15.04 -2.48
C GLN A 134 -12.68 -14.71 -3.49
N ILE A 135 -11.49 -15.30 -3.35
CA ILE A 135 -10.37 -15.10 -4.27
C ILE A 135 -10.70 -15.65 -5.66
N VAL A 136 -11.19 -16.89 -5.75
CA VAL A 136 -11.58 -17.51 -7.03
C VAL A 136 -12.64 -16.67 -7.74
N THR A 137 -13.61 -16.16 -6.99
CA THR A 137 -14.66 -15.28 -7.51
C THR A 137 -14.08 -13.94 -8.00
N ALA A 138 -13.22 -13.30 -7.20
CA ALA A 138 -12.60 -12.02 -7.53
C ALA A 138 -11.68 -12.10 -8.76
N LEU A 139 -10.96 -13.22 -8.91
CA LEU A 139 -10.12 -13.52 -10.07
C LEU A 139 -10.90 -14.04 -11.28
N LYS A 140 -12.23 -14.24 -11.16
CA LYS A 140 -13.11 -14.80 -12.20
C LYS A 140 -12.64 -16.18 -12.69
N MET A 141 -12.20 -17.02 -11.76
CA MET A 141 -11.65 -18.35 -12.02
C MET A 141 -12.63 -19.50 -11.75
N THR A 142 -13.90 -19.21 -11.47
CA THR A 142 -14.94 -20.19 -11.12
C THR A 142 -15.17 -21.26 -12.20
N GLU A 143 -14.86 -20.97 -13.47
CA GLU A 143 -14.95 -21.94 -14.58
C GLU A 143 -13.69 -22.81 -14.73
N ILE A 144 -12.58 -22.42 -14.10
CA ILE A 144 -11.25 -23.04 -14.24
C ILE A 144 -10.91 -23.90 -13.02
N ILE A 145 -11.40 -23.48 -11.86
CA ILE A 145 -11.14 -24.11 -10.57
C ILE A 145 -12.32 -25.00 -10.21
N ASN A 146 -12.03 -26.27 -9.94
CA ASN A 146 -13.02 -27.15 -9.33
C ASN A 146 -13.07 -26.86 -7.82
N MET A 147 -14.17 -26.27 -7.36
CA MET A 147 -14.33 -25.83 -5.97
C MET A 147 -14.37 -26.98 -4.96
N ASP A 148 -14.97 -28.12 -5.33
CA ASP A 148 -15.01 -29.30 -4.46
C ASP A 148 -13.62 -29.89 -4.30
N GLN A 149 -12.85 -29.98 -5.39
CA GLN A 149 -11.46 -30.42 -5.31
C GLN A 149 -10.60 -29.42 -4.53
N LEU A 150 -10.80 -28.11 -4.73
CA LEU A 150 -10.08 -27.09 -3.96
C LEU A 150 -10.32 -27.23 -2.44
N TYR A 151 -11.54 -27.61 -2.04
CA TYR A 151 -11.85 -27.88 -0.63
C TYR A 151 -11.03 -29.06 -0.08
N GLU A 152 -10.99 -30.17 -0.81
CA GLU A 152 -10.17 -31.33 -0.43
C GLU A 152 -8.68 -30.98 -0.36
N GLU A 153 -8.18 -30.20 -1.32
CA GLU A 153 -6.79 -29.68 -1.33
C GLU A 153 -6.52 -28.80 -0.09
N PHE A 154 -7.43 -27.87 0.22
CA PHE A 154 -7.36 -27.01 1.40
C PHE A 154 -7.30 -27.83 2.70
N CYS A 155 -8.19 -28.80 2.87
CA CYS A 155 -8.19 -29.68 4.05
C CYS A 155 -6.88 -30.46 4.18
N THR A 156 -6.30 -30.88 3.06
CA THR A 156 -5.04 -31.63 3.02
C THR A 156 -3.85 -30.79 3.51
N CYS A 157 -3.76 -29.51 3.14
CA CYS A 157 -2.64 -28.63 3.52
C CYS A 157 -2.92 -27.68 4.70
N GLN A 158 -4.12 -27.71 5.30
CA GLN A 158 -4.53 -26.76 6.34
C GLN A 158 -3.53 -26.65 7.50
N GLY A 159 -3.03 -27.79 7.99
CA GLY A 159 -2.06 -27.81 9.09
C GLY A 159 -0.73 -27.14 8.73
N GLU A 160 -0.28 -27.29 7.48
CA GLU A 160 0.95 -26.66 6.99
C GLU A 160 0.76 -25.15 6.76
N MET A 161 -0.40 -24.74 6.21
CA MET A 161 -0.74 -23.32 6.08
C MET A 161 -0.84 -22.62 7.43
N GLN A 162 -1.39 -23.29 8.45
CA GLN A 162 -1.44 -22.76 9.81
C GLN A 162 -0.04 -22.58 10.40
N LYS A 163 0.87 -23.54 10.23
CA LYS A 163 2.28 -23.38 10.65
C LYS A 163 2.94 -22.20 9.95
N ALA A 164 2.80 -22.10 8.63
CA ALA A 164 3.35 -21.00 7.85
C ALA A 164 2.80 -19.63 8.29
N SER A 165 1.55 -19.58 8.75
CA SER A 165 0.95 -18.33 9.26
C SER A 165 1.54 -17.83 10.58
N GLN A 166 2.17 -18.72 11.35
CA GLN A 166 2.84 -18.38 12.61
C GLN A 166 4.27 -17.88 12.39
N ASP A 167 4.89 -18.19 11.25
CA ASP A 167 6.20 -17.66 10.89
C ASP A 167 6.07 -16.22 10.35
N LYS A 168 6.79 -15.29 10.97
CA LYS A 168 6.81 -13.87 10.59
C LYS A 168 8.11 -13.44 9.92
N ALA A 169 9.11 -14.32 9.86
CA ALA A 169 10.39 -14.05 9.24
C ALA A 169 10.36 -14.39 7.74
N GLU A 170 9.61 -15.42 7.37
CA GLU A 170 9.49 -15.88 5.99
C GLU A 170 8.63 -14.95 5.12
N THR A 171 9.07 -14.77 3.88
CA THR A 171 8.29 -14.15 2.81
C THR A 171 7.09 -15.03 2.44
N THR A 172 6.06 -14.44 1.83
CA THR A 172 4.90 -15.19 1.31
C THR A 172 5.33 -16.34 0.37
N SER A 173 6.36 -16.12 -0.44
CA SER A 173 6.89 -17.18 -1.31
C SER A 173 7.49 -18.34 -0.53
N GLU A 174 8.33 -18.06 0.47
CA GLU A 174 8.97 -19.11 1.29
C GLU A 174 7.93 -19.95 2.03
N LYS A 175 6.91 -19.27 2.59
CA LYS A 175 5.76 -19.92 3.22
C LYS A 175 5.07 -20.91 2.29
N TRP A 176 4.72 -20.47 1.07
CA TRP A 176 4.06 -21.34 0.10
C TRP A 176 4.95 -22.47 -0.40
N MET A 177 6.25 -22.21 -0.55
CA MET A 177 7.22 -23.25 -0.88
C MET A 177 7.26 -24.35 0.19
N ALA A 178 7.27 -23.99 1.48
CA ALA A 178 7.22 -24.95 2.57
C ALA A 178 5.92 -25.77 2.56
N VAL A 179 4.76 -25.11 2.40
CA VAL A 179 3.45 -25.79 2.31
C VAL A 179 3.43 -26.83 1.18
N ILE A 180 3.94 -26.47 0.00
CA ILE A 180 3.97 -27.36 -1.17
C ILE A 180 4.95 -28.51 -0.97
N GLN A 181 6.14 -28.26 -0.43
CA GLN A 181 7.14 -29.29 -0.19
C GLN A 181 6.63 -30.33 0.82
N ASN A 182 5.94 -29.87 1.88
CA ASN A 182 5.43 -30.75 2.93
C ASN A 182 4.16 -31.51 2.52
N THR A 183 3.31 -30.92 1.68
CA THR A 183 2.06 -31.56 1.24
C THR A 183 2.21 -32.38 -0.05
N GLY A 184 3.16 -32.00 -0.91
CA GLY A 184 3.35 -32.55 -2.25
C GLY A 184 2.52 -31.83 -3.31
N LYS A 185 3.20 -31.31 -4.35
CA LYS A 185 2.58 -30.52 -5.44
C LYS A 185 1.41 -31.22 -6.14
N ALA A 186 1.47 -32.54 -6.30
CA ALA A 186 0.41 -33.33 -6.96
C ALA A 186 -0.95 -33.23 -6.23
N ASN A 187 -0.94 -32.88 -4.95
CA ASN A 187 -2.11 -32.75 -4.09
C ASN A 187 -2.68 -31.33 -4.05
N LEU A 188 -2.13 -30.36 -4.81
CA LEU A 188 -2.47 -28.92 -4.69
C LEU A 188 -2.74 -28.28 -6.06
N ASN A 189 -3.37 -29.01 -6.98
CA ASN A 189 -3.50 -28.59 -8.38
C ASN A 189 -4.34 -27.33 -8.58
N ASN A 190 -5.44 -27.17 -7.85
CA ASN A 190 -6.30 -25.99 -7.93
C ASN A 190 -5.71 -24.83 -7.13
N LEU A 191 -5.16 -25.11 -5.95
CA LEU A 191 -4.52 -24.11 -5.10
C LEU A 191 -3.31 -23.45 -5.79
N PHE A 192 -2.51 -24.23 -6.52
CA PHE A 192 -1.39 -23.74 -7.33
C PHE A 192 -1.82 -22.88 -8.52
N LYS A 193 -3.07 -22.97 -8.98
CA LYS A 193 -3.58 -22.12 -10.07
C LYS A 193 -3.97 -20.73 -9.56
N ILE A 194 -4.40 -20.62 -8.30
CA ILE A 194 -4.93 -19.40 -7.67
C ILE A 194 -3.80 -18.43 -7.32
N GLU A 195 -2.66 -18.94 -6.87
CA GLU A 195 -1.52 -18.14 -6.45
C GLU A 195 -0.56 -17.96 -7.66
N PRO A 196 -0.38 -16.74 -8.19
CA PRO A 196 0.50 -16.49 -9.34
C PRO A 196 1.98 -16.38 -8.97
N GLY A 197 2.33 -16.11 -7.71
CA GLY A 197 3.71 -16.05 -7.24
C GLY A 197 4.45 -17.40 -7.40
N LEU A 198 3.73 -18.50 -7.27
CA LEU A 198 4.11 -19.90 -7.42
C LEU A 198 4.35 -20.27 -8.89
N LYS A 199 3.85 -19.45 -9.83
CA LYS A 199 4.19 -19.59 -11.26
C LYS A 199 5.50 -18.88 -11.63
N CYS A 200 6.01 -17.96 -10.80
CA CYS A 200 7.28 -17.26 -11.03
C CYS A 200 8.51 -18.00 -10.49
N PHE A 201 8.33 -19.13 -9.77
CA PHE A 201 9.42 -19.97 -9.25
C PHE A 201 9.67 -21.26 -10.06
N CYS A 202 9.18 -21.32 -11.30
CA CYS A 202 9.51 -22.38 -12.27
C CYS A 202 10.19 -21.78 -13.50
#